data_AF-A0A1B9MPG1-F1
#
_entry.id   AF-A0A1B9MPG1-F1
#
_cell.length_a   1.000
_cell.length_b   1.000
_cell.length_c   1.000
_cell.angle_alpha   90.00
_cell.angle_beta   90.00
_cell.angle_gamma   90.00
#
_symmetry.space_group_name_H-M   'P 1'
#
loop_
_entity.id
_entity.type
_entity.pdbx_description
1 polymer ?
#
loop_
_entity_poly.entity_id
_entity_poly.type
_entity_poly.pdbx_seq_one_letter_code
_entity_poly.pdbx_strand_id
1 'polypeptide(L)'
;MKAQDIVNTNGRTISAGGVTLTLNAENTLPTGLVKINLTGPKEGHPGSFIPSTFYLHDKNNDPLYSFRLERWYVTKKGGAGGYQNAVAFCDNFNGGGYRMTKVLDFTNARRGNWQNGIADLFYKRKISYKMNGYWMGGLFSEWGRMTQIYYTDSDWEYFLSGDPSWGDMRGYYWTSDKKDEIAQYVVETNIGIVGAWLASERPDYRVACVSP
;
A
#
# COMPACT_ATOMS: atom_id res chain seq x y z
N MET A 1 -27.50 -13.27 3.97
CA MET A 1 -27.41 -11.95 4.64
C MET A 1 -27.29 -10.90 3.55
N LYS A 2 -28.04 -9.79 3.59
CA LYS A 2 -27.90 -8.74 2.57
C LYS A 2 -26.75 -7.82 2.95
N ALA A 3 -26.03 -7.30 1.96
CA ALA A 3 -24.95 -6.33 2.19
C ALA A 3 -25.48 -5.07 2.91
N GLN A 4 -26.70 -4.64 2.58
CA GLN A 4 -27.34 -3.50 3.23
C GLN A 4 -27.61 -3.74 4.72
N ASP A 5 -27.86 -4.99 5.15
CA ASP A 5 -28.05 -5.29 6.57
C ASP A 5 -26.76 -5.01 7.35
N ILE A 6 -25.61 -5.41 6.79
CA ILE A 6 -24.28 -5.14 7.38
C ILE A 6 -24.01 -3.63 7.42
N VAL A 7 -24.31 -2.89 6.35
CA VAL A 7 -24.15 -1.41 6.32
C VAL A 7 -25.02 -0.74 7.38
N ASN A 8 -26.27 -1.21 7.55
CA ASN A 8 -27.20 -0.62 8.52
C ASN A 8 -26.76 -0.89 9.97
N THR A 9 -26.30 -2.10 10.30
CA THR A 9 -25.85 -2.41 11.66
C THR A 9 -24.62 -1.60 12.06
N ASN A 10 -23.63 -1.50 11.17
CA ASN A 10 -22.35 -0.90 11.49
C ASN A 10 -22.32 0.62 11.28
N GLY A 11 -23.31 1.17 10.59
CA GLY A 11 -23.25 2.50 10.01
C GLY A 11 -22.41 2.54 8.74
N ARG A 12 -22.65 3.55 7.91
CA ARG A 12 -21.96 3.69 6.61
C ARG A 12 -20.47 4.00 6.77
N THR A 13 -20.09 4.67 7.85
CA THR A 13 -18.73 5.17 8.07
C THR A 13 -18.26 4.87 9.49
N ILE A 14 -17.05 4.34 9.60
CA ILE A 14 -16.39 4.02 10.88
C ILE A 14 -15.02 4.69 10.84
N SER A 15 -14.67 5.52 11.82
CA SER A 15 -13.39 6.22 11.85
C SER A 15 -12.55 5.77 13.05
N ALA A 16 -11.29 5.41 12.80
CA ALA A 16 -10.33 5.04 13.83
C ALA A 16 -8.90 5.35 13.37
N GLY A 17 -8.07 5.87 14.27
CA GLY A 17 -6.63 6.05 14.03
C GLY A 17 -6.25 6.91 12.82
N GLY A 18 -7.07 7.92 12.50
CA GLY A 18 -6.86 8.78 11.33
C GLY A 18 -7.34 8.18 10.01
N VAL A 19 -7.96 6.99 10.02
CA VAL A 19 -8.54 6.35 8.83
C VAL A 19 -10.06 6.25 8.99
N THR A 20 -10.78 6.56 7.91
CA THR A 20 -12.22 6.34 7.78
C THR A 20 -12.45 5.16 6.85
N LEU A 21 -13.13 4.15 7.37
CA LEU A 21 -13.69 3.03 6.65
C LEU A 21 -15.10 3.39 6.19
N THR A 22 -15.38 3.29 4.89
CA THR A 22 -16.72 3.46 4.32
C THR A 22 -17.22 2.13 3.76
N LEU A 23 -18.40 1.71 4.20
CA LEU A 23 -19.09 0.51 3.72
C LEU A 23 -20.05 0.89 2.60
N ASN A 24 -19.99 0.16 1.49
CA ASN A 24 -20.96 0.29 0.40
C ASN A 24 -21.54 -1.09 0.09
N ALA A 25 -22.86 -1.19 0.13
CA ALA A 25 -23.55 -2.40 -0.29
C ALA A 25 -23.46 -2.52 -1.82
N GLU A 26 -22.81 -3.56 -2.31
CA GLU A 26 -22.88 -3.89 -3.73
C GLU A 26 -24.18 -4.68 -3.97
N ASN A 27 -25.11 -4.02 -4.64
CA ASN A 27 -26.44 -4.56 -4.93
C ASN A 27 -26.49 -5.29 -6.29
N THR A 28 -25.35 -5.42 -6.96
CA THR A 28 -25.18 -6.22 -8.18
C THR A 28 -24.84 -7.68 -7.82
N LEU A 29 -25.11 -8.62 -8.74
CA LEU A 29 -24.77 -10.02 -8.53
C LEU A 29 -23.24 -10.22 -8.45
N PRO A 30 -22.74 -11.08 -7.53
CA PRO A 30 -23.50 -11.80 -6.50
C PRO A 30 -23.94 -10.89 -5.34
N THR A 31 -25.16 -11.10 -4.85
CA THR A 31 -25.72 -10.32 -3.73
C THR A 31 -25.00 -10.62 -2.41
N GLY A 32 -24.88 -9.61 -1.55
CA GLY A 32 -24.25 -9.77 -0.23
C GLY A 32 -22.79 -9.34 -0.14
N LEU A 33 -22.24 -8.73 -1.19
CA LEU A 33 -20.91 -8.13 -1.17
C LEU A 33 -20.95 -6.73 -0.53
N VAL A 34 -20.05 -6.51 0.42
CA VAL A 34 -19.82 -5.18 1.02
C VAL A 34 -18.46 -4.69 0.58
N LYS A 35 -18.44 -3.62 -0.21
CA LYS A 35 -17.20 -2.95 -0.60
C LYS A 35 -16.73 -2.04 0.53
N ILE A 36 -15.46 -2.20 0.90
CA ILE A 36 -14.78 -1.37 1.90
C ILE A 36 -13.89 -0.38 1.16
N ASN A 37 -14.06 0.91 1.46
CA ASN A 37 -13.11 1.96 1.08
C ASN A 37 -12.42 2.48 2.34
N LEU A 38 -11.10 2.58 2.29
CA LEU A 38 -10.28 3.15 3.37
C LEU A 38 -9.71 4.50 2.90
N THR A 39 -10.00 5.56 3.64
CA THR A 39 -9.50 6.91 3.38
C THR A 39 -8.77 7.42 4.61
N GLY A 40 -7.55 7.93 4.43
CA GLY A 40 -6.72 8.42 5.53
C GLY A 40 -5.77 9.52 5.07
N PRO A 41 -4.65 9.74 5.79
CA PRO A 41 -3.65 10.72 5.43
C PRO A 41 -3.15 10.56 3.98
N LYS A 42 -2.94 11.68 3.29
CA LYS A 42 -2.43 11.70 1.92
C LYS A 42 -1.68 12.99 1.63
N GLU A 43 -1.01 13.10 0.48
CA GLU A 43 -0.19 14.28 0.14
C GLU A 43 -0.95 15.60 0.31
N GLY A 44 -2.15 15.70 -0.28
CA GLY A 44 -2.97 16.92 -0.22
C GLY A 44 -3.74 17.12 1.11
N HIS A 45 -3.66 16.16 2.03
CA HIS A 45 -4.28 16.20 3.36
C HIS A 45 -3.40 15.42 4.34
N PRO A 46 -2.26 16.01 4.74
CA PRO A 46 -1.35 15.35 5.66
C PRO A 46 -2.04 15.12 7.01
N GLY A 47 -1.67 14.02 7.66
CA GLY A 47 -2.22 13.65 8.95
C GLY A 47 -1.50 12.45 9.55
N SER A 48 -1.73 12.23 10.83
CA SER A 48 -1.15 11.11 11.57
C SER A 48 -1.99 9.85 11.42
N PHE A 49 -1.32 8.71 11.32
CA PHE A 49 -1.94 7.39 11.38
C PHE A 49 -1.61 6.71 12.70
N ILE A 50 -2.60 6.03 13.29
CA ILE A 50 -2.43 5.23 14.50
C ILE A 50 -3.00 3.83 14.21
N PRO A 51 -2.22 2.75 14.40
CA PRO A 51 -2.70 1.39 14.20
C PRO A 51 -4.02 1.12 14.93
N SER A 52 -5.02 0.67 14.19
CA SER A 52 -6.41 0.58 14.66
C SER A 52 -7.10 -0.66 14.10
N THR A 53 -8.01 -1.22 14.91
CA THR A 53 -8.84 -2.36 14.53
C THR A 53 -10.23 -1.87 14.16
N PHE A 54 -10.73 -2.29 13.01
CA PHE A 54 -12.11 -2.11 12.59
C PHE A 54 -12.87 -3.40 12.87
N TYR A 55 -14.05 -3.26 13.46
CA TYR A 55 -14.95 -4.37 13.78
C TYR A 55 -16.21 -4.21 12.95
N LEU A 56 -16.62 -5.29 12.30
CA LEU A 56 -17.85 -5.40 11.55
C LEU A 56 -18.73 -6.46 12.22
N HIS A 57 -19.99 -6.10 12.41
CA HIS A 57 -21.03 -6.93 12.98
C HIS A 57 -22.03 -7.35 11.91
N ASP A 58 -22.73 -8.46 12.14
CA ASP A 58 -23.79 -8.92 11.27
C ASP A 58 -25.13 -8.21 11.53
N LYS A 59 -26.22 -8.69 10.93
CA LYS A 59 -27.56 -8.09 11.10
C LYS A 59 -28.13 -8.18 12.54
N ASN A 60 -27.62 -9.10 13.36
CA ASN A 60 -28.04 -9.33 14.74
C ASN A 60 -27.11 -8.63 15.74
N ASN A 61 -26.15 -7.84 15.23
CA ASN A 61 -25.07 -7.22 16.01
C ASN A 61 -24.02 -8.22 16.54
N ASP A 62 -23.98 -9.44 16.01
CA ASP A 62 -22.96 -10.44 16.37
C ASP A 62 -21.63 -10.14 15.62
N PRO A 63 -20.44 -10.42 16.19
CA PRO A 63 -19.17 -10.22 15.51
C PRO A 63 -19.08 -11.01 14.20
N LEU A 64 -18.82 -10.32 13.09
CA LEU A 64 -18.74 -10.93 11.76
C LEU A 64 -17.30 -10.96 11.23
N TYR A 65 -16.60 -9.84 11.30
CA TYR A 65 -15.25 -9.70 10.78
C TYR A 65 -14.52 -8.57 11.49
N SER A 66 -13.21 -8.73 11.68
CA SER A 66 -12.36 -7.65 12.15
C SER A 66 -11.02 -7.68 11.43
N PHE A 67 -10.47 -6.52 11.17
CA PHE A 67 -9.11 -6.39 10.65
C PHE A 67 -8.42 -5.20 11.28
N ARG A 68 -7.11 -5.30 11.41
CA ARG A 68 -6.26 -4.25 11.98
C ARG A 68 -5.38 -3.68 10.89
N LEU A 69 -5.40 -2.36 10.76
CA LEU A 69 -4.43 -1.64 9.96
C LEU A 69 -3.22 -1.38 10.85
N GLU A 70 -2.07 -1.95 10.49
CA GLU A 70 -0.81 -1.77 11.23
C GLU A 70 0.09 -0.70 10.61
N ARG A 71 -0.09 -0.41 9.32
CA ARG A 71 0.71 0.55 8.55
C ARG A 71 -0.18 1.33 7.60
N TRP A 72 0.13 2.60 7.41
CA TRP A 72 -0.51 3.45 6.40
C TRP A 72 0.52 4.00 5.44
N TYR A 73 0.16 4.07 4.17
CA TYR A 73 1.05 4.43 3.08
C TYR A 73 0.57 5.67 2.37
N VAL A 74 1.49 6.59 2.08
CA VAL A 74 1.23 7.84 1.35
C VAL A 74 2.15 7.94 0.15
N THR A 75 1.60 8.20 -1.02
CA THR A 75 2.36 8.42 -2.25
C THR A 75 2.45 9.90 -2.58
N LYS A 76 3.45 10.25 -3.39
CA LYS A 76 3.55 11.55 -4.03
C LYS A 76 3.02 11.47 -5.46
N LYS A 77 2.03 12.30 -5.81
CA LYS A 77 1.58 12.44 -7.21
C LYS A 77 2.70 13.02 -8.08
N GLY A 78 2.83 12.53 -9.31
CA GLY A 78 3.89 12.91 -10.22
C GLY A 78 5.25 12.29 -9.89
N GLY A 79 5.41 11.60 -8.76
CA GLY A 79 6.72 11.15 -8.27
C GLY A 79 7.52 12.30 -7.65
N ALA A 80 8.75 12.01 -7.23
CA ALA A 80 9.60 12.98 -6.54
C ALA A 80 10.72 13.58 -7.40
N GLY A 81 10.92 13.11 -8.63
CA GLY A 81 12.01 13.58 -9.48
C GLY A 81 13.40 13.07 -9.06
N GLY A 82 13.46 11.90 -8.41
CA GLY A 82 14.71 11.24 -8.02
C GLY A 82 14.73 10.79 -6.55
N TYR A 83 15.74 10.01 -6.19
CA TYR A 83 15.82 9.36 -4.87
C TYR A 83 15.94 10.36 -3.71
N GLN A 84 16.80 11.37 -3.81
CA GLN A 84 16.99 12.34 -2.71
C GLN A 84 15.73 13.15 -2.42
N ASN A 85 14.98 13.51 -3.47
CA ASN A 85 13.69 14.16 -3.31
C ASN A 85 12.64 13.21 -2.75
N ALA A 86 12.71 11.91 -3.05
CA ALA A 86 11.84 10.90 -2.46
C ALA A 86 12.07 10.77 -0.95
N VAL A 87 13.34 10.75 -0.52
CA VAL A 87 13.72 10.79 0.91
C VAL A 87 13.18 12.06 1.56
N ALA A 88 13.49 13.23 0.99
CA ALA A 88 13.05 14.51 1.53
C ALA A 88 11.51 14.62 1.60
N PHE A 89 10.78 14.09 0.62
CA PHE A 89 9.31 14.06 0.67
C PHE A 89 8.81 13.27 1.89
N CYS A 90 9.33 12.07 2.12
CA CYS A 90 8.88 11.25 3.24
C CYS A 90 9.29 11.81 4.60
N ASP A 91 10.53 12.29 4.73
CA ASP A 91 11.04 12.82 6.00
C ASP A 91 10.36 14.12 6.40
N ASN A 92 9.80 14.87 5.45
CA ASN A 92 9.04 16.10 5.73
C ASN A 92 7.53 15.89 5.81
N PHE A 93 7.00 14.76 5.33
CA PHE A 93 5.57 14.53 5.31
C PHE A 93 5.00 14.46 6.73
N ASN A 94 3.96 15.26 7.00
CA ASN A 94 3.31 15.38 8.30
C ASN A 94 4.31 15.66 9.45
N GLY A 95 5.29 16.55 9.22
CA GLY A 95 6.29 16.94 10.23
C GLY A 95 7.26 15.81 10.62
N GLY A 96 7.52 14.86 9.73
CA GLY A 96 8.41 13.71 9.98
C GLY A 96 7.71 12.52 10.65
N GLY A 97 6.38 12.47 10.61
CA GLY A 97 5.60 11.35 11.14
C GLY A 97 5.62 10.09 10.27
N TYR A 98 6.34 10.10 9.15
CA TYR A 98 6.44 8.99 8.18
C TYR A 98 7.90 8.80 7.77
N ARG A 99 8.21 7.61 7.26
CA ARG A 99 9.53 7.28 6.72
C ARG A 99 9.41 6.78 5.30
N MET A 100 10.52 6.82 4.58
CA MET A 100 10.62 6.12 3.31
C MET A 100 10.36 4.61 3.50
N THR A 101 9.64 4.03 2.56
CA THR A 101 9.38 2.59 2.54
C THR A 101 10.66 1.78 2.39
N LYS A 102 10.67 0.59 2.99
CA LYS A 102 11.66 -0.47 2.77
C LYS A 102 11.11 -1.48 1.77
N VAL A 103 11.94 -2.37 1.24
CA VAL A 103 11.50 -3.41 0.30
C VAL A 103 10.40 -4.28 0.91
N LEU A 104 10.56 -4.67 2.19
CA LEU A 104 9.55 -5.46 2.90
C LEU A 104 8.30 -4.67 3.29
N ASP A 105 8.26 -3.34 3.12
CA ASP A 105 7.02 -2.59 3.25
C ASP A 105 6.12 -2.74 2.02
N PHE A 106 6.64 -3.29 0.92
CA PHE A 106 5.90 -3.51 -0.31
C PHE A 106 5.69 -4.99 -0.62
N THR A 107 6.76 -5.77 -0.60
CA THR A 107 6.78 -7.12 -1.17
C THR A 107 7.36 -8.12 -0.19
N ASN A 108 6.97 -9.38 -0.35
CA ASN A 108 7.62 -10.50 0.31
C ASN A 108 8.58 -11.25 -0.63
N ALA A 109 8.81 -10.75 -1.85
CA ALA A 109 9.65 -11.40 -2.86
C ALA A 109 11.17 -11.30 -2.57
N ARG A 110 11.92 -12.19 -3.23
CA ARG A 110 13.39 -12.29 -3.23
C ARG A 110 13.90 -12.23 -4.66
N ARG A 111 14.95 -11.45 -4.94
CA ARG A 111 15.58 -11.46 -6.27
C ARG A 111 17.03 -10.97 -6.23
N GLY A 112 17.90 -11.65 -6.98
CA GLY A 112 19.30 -11.23 -7.13
C GLY A 112 20.00 -11.17 -5.78
N ASN A 113 20.58 -10.02 -5.43
CA ASN A 113 21.27 -9.83 -4.15
C ASN A 113 20.31 -9.54 -2.97
N TRP A 114 19.02 -9.29 -3.24
CA TRP A 114 18.03 -9.14 -2.18
C TRP A 114 17.56 -10.52 -1.71
N GLN A 115 17.99 -10.92 -0.50
CA GLN A 115 17.75 -12.25 0.07
C GLN A 115 16.77 -12.26 1.26
N ASN A 116 16.24 -11.11 1.67
CA ASN A 116 15.40 -11.00 2.87
C ASN A 116 13.92 -11.39 2.64
N GLY A 117 13.55 -11.79 1.42
CA GLY A 117 12.19 -12.24 1.06
C GLY A 117 12.03 -13.76 1.07
N ILE A 118 10.81 -14.22 0.75
CA ILE A 118 10.50 -15.63 0.50
C ILE A 118 11.23 -16.14 -0.74
N ALA A 119 11.38 -17.46 -0.89
CA ALA A 119 12.06 -18.07 -2.03
C ALA A 119 11.26 -18.03 -3.36
N ASP A 120 10.77 -16.86 -3.75
CA ASP A 120 10.09 -16.59 -5.02
C ASP A 120 10.52 -15.23 -5.59
N LEU A 121 10.58 -15.14 -6.92
CA LEU A 121 10.96 -13.92 -7.64
C LEU A 121 9.90 -12.82 -7.61
N PHE A 122 8.64 -13.21 -7.42
CA PHE A 122 7.47 -12.34 -7.37
C PHE A 122 6.81 -12.43 -5.99
N TYR A 123 6.00 -11.44 -5.63
CA TYR A 123 5.29 -11.55 -4.35
C TYR A 123 4.36 -12.77 -4.36
N LYS A 124 4.11 -13.33 -3.19
CA LYS A 124 2.94 -14.17 -2.94
C LYS A 124 1.88 -13.34 -2.23
N ARG A 125 0.63 -13.43 -2.71
CA ARG A 125 -0.54 -12.76 -2.12
C ARG A 125 -0.79 -13.31 -0.71
N LYS A 126 -0.38 -12.56 0.31
CA LYS A 126 -0.45 -12.95 1.73
C LYS A 126 -0.53 -11.71 2.62
N ILE A 127 -1.26 -11.83 3.73
CA ILE A 127 -1.23 -10.85 4.83
C ILE A 127 0.20 -10.76 5.37
N SER A 128 0.69 -9.55 5.64
CA SER A 128 2.02 -9.37 6.20
C SER A 128 2.07 -9.94 7.60
N TYR A 129 3.24 -10.48 7.95
CA TYR A 129 3.47 -11.10 9.25
C TYR A 129 4.86 -10.73 9.75
N LYS A 130 5.09 -10.85 11.05
CA LYS A 130 6.42 -10.65 11.61
C LYS A 130 7.21 -11.97 11.60
N MET A 131 8.43 -11.94 11.09
CA MET A 131 9.40 -13.03 11.17
C MET A 131 10.71 -12.46 11.72
N ASN A 132 11.22 -13.00 12.83
CA ASN A 132 12.44 -12.53 13.49
C ASN A 132 12.46 -11.02 13.78
N GLY A 133 11.31 -10.44 14.12
CA GLY A 133 11.16 -9.01 14.41
C GLY A 133 10.97 -8.11 13.19
N TYR A 134 11.06 -8.64 11.97
CA TYR A 134 10.88 -7.88 10.73
C TYR A 134 9.50 -8.15 10.12
N TRP A 135 8.91 -7.14 9.50
CA TRP A 135 7.74 -7.34 8.65
C TRP A 135 8.14 -8.12 7.40
N MET A 136 7.38 -9.17 7.09
CA MET A 136 7.49 -9.95 5.86
C MET A 136 6.27 -9.66 5.00
N GLY A 137 6.50 -9.03 3.86
CA GLY A 137 5.44 -8.54 3.01
C GLY A 137 4.89 -7.20 3.47
N GLY A 138 4.17 -6.58 2.55
CA GLY A 138 3.53 -5.30 2.75
C GLY A 138 2.52 -5.02 1.66
N LEU A 139 2.40 -3.74 1.29
CA LEU A 139 1.27 -3.24 0.53
C LEU A 139 0.98 -4.05 -0.76
N PHE A 140 2.00 -4.37 -1.57
CA PHE A 140 1.78 -5.08 -2.84
C PHE A 140 1.49 -6.58 -2.61
N SER A 141 2.11 -7.21 -1.62
CA SER A 141 1.78 -8.61 -1.27
C SER A 141 0.42 -8.76 -0.57
N GLU A 142 -0.12 -7.70 0.04
CA GLU A 142 -1.42 -7.70 0.72
C GLU A 142 -2.58 -7.21 -0.13
N TRP A 143 -2.36 -6.19 -0.96
CA TRP A 143 -3.41 -5.51 -1.74
C TRP A 143 -3.27 -5.75 -3.25
N GLY A 144 -2.07 -6.04 -3.71
CA GLY A 144 -1.80 -6.49 -5.08
C GLY A 144 -1.23 -5.34 -5.87
N ARG A 145 -1.62 -5.28 -7.15
CA ARG A 145 -1.21 -4.21 -8.05
C ARG A 145 -1.84 -2.88 -7.63
N MET A 146 -1.08 -2.04 -6.92
CA MET A 146 -1.50 -0.72 -6.47
C MET A 146 -1.39 0.28 -7.63
N THR A 147 -2.49 0.45 -8.37
CA THR A 147 -2.62 1.42 -9.46
C THR A 147 -4.05 1.95 -9.56
N GLN A 148 -4.25 3.12 -10.15
CA GLN A 148 -5.56 3.70 -10.43
C GLN A 148 -6.48 2.86 -11.34
N ILE A 149 -5.94 1.82 -12.01
CA ILE A 149 -6.77 0.84 -12.73
C ILE A 149 -7.70 0.08 -11.77
N TYR A 150 -7.21 -0.26 -10.58
CA TYR A 150 -7.97 -1.01 -9.57
C TYR A 150 -8.39 -0.13 -8.38
N TYR A 151 -7.66 0.96 -8.15
CA TYR A 151 -7.85 1.92 -7.06
C TYR A 151 -8.05 3.33 -7.62
N THR A 152 -9.14 3.53 -8.36
CA THR A 152 -9.40 4.72 -9.20
C THR A 152 -9.24 6.04 -8.49
N ASP A 153 -9.73 6.17 -7.25
CA ASP A 153 -9.68 7.42 -6.49
C ASP A 153 -8.42 7.58 -5.64
N SER A 154 -7.44 6.68 -5.81
CA SER A 154 -6.21 6.70 -5.02
C SER A 154 -5.11 7.55 -5.65
N ASP A 155 -4.15 7.95 -4.81
CA ASP A 155 -2.95 8.67 -5.23
C ASP A 155 -1.86 7.71 -5.80
N TRP A 156 -2.17 6.41 -5.95
CA TRP A 156 -1.31 5.41 -6.57
C TRP A 156 -1.42 5.49 -8.09
N GLU A 157 -0.81 6.55 -8.63
CA GLU A 157 -0.90 6.90 -10.04
C GLU A 157 -0.42 5.79 -10.97
N TYR A 158 -1.08 5.72 -12.12
CA TYR A 158 -0.62 4.92 -13.23
C TYR A 158 0.65 5.55 -13.85
N PHE A 159 1.57 4.71 -14.35
CA PHE A 159 2.97 5.13 -14.54
C PHE A 159 3.29 5.80 -15.88
N LEU A 160 2.41 5.77 -16.89
CA LEU A 160 2.45 6.57 -18.13
C LEU A 160 1.03 6.62 -18.74
N SER A 161 0.72 7.44 -19.76
CA SER A 161 -0.58 7.39 -20.44
C SER A 161 -0.75 6.13 -21.32
N GLY A 162 -1.89 5.43 -21.20
CA GLY A 162 -2.28 4.30 -22.06
C GLY A 162 -2.33 2.93 -21.37
N ASP A 163 -3.30 2.08 -21.70
CA ASP A 163 -3.51 0.79 -21.03
C ASP A 163 -2.27 -0.12 -21.08
N PRO A 164 -1.85 -0.70 -19.95
CA PRO A 164 -0.68 -1.57 -19.90
C PRO A 164 -1.02 -2.92 -20.55
N SER A 165 -0.12 -3.45 -21.36
CA SER A 165 -0.13 -4.87 -21.71
C SER A 165 0.23 -5.73 -20.49
N TRP A 166 -0.25 -6.98 -20.45
CA TRP A 166 0.22 -7.95 -19.44
C TRP A 166 1.74 -8.18 -19.58
N GLY A 167 2.45 -8.21 -18.45
CA GLY A 167 3.93 -8.38 -18.42
C GLY A 167 4.72 -7.07 -18.40
N ASP A 168 4.01 -5.95 -18.33
CA ASP A 168 4.60 -4.63 -18.40
C ASP A 168 5.07 -4.10 -17.04
N MET A 169 6.39 -4.18 -16.80
CA MET A 169 7.05 -3.75 -15.56
C MET A 169 7.31 -2.24 -15.58
N ARG A 170 6.25 -1.44 -15.56
CA ARG A 170 6.31 0.03 -15.76
C ARG A 170 6.28 0.86 -14.48
N GLY A 171 6.15 0.26 -13.30
CA GLY A 171 6.00 1.04 -12.06
C GLY A 171 6.90 0.64 -10.92
N TYR A 172 7.99 1.39 -10.72
CA TYR A 172 8.93 1.18 -9.62
C TYR A 172 8.77 2.24 -8.54
N TYR A 173 8.80 1.78 -7.29
CA TYR A 173 8.91 2.61 -6.11
C TYR A 173 10.30 2.53 -5.53
N TRP A 174 10.88 3.69 -5.23
CA TRP A 174 12.09 3.78 -4.44
C TRP A 174 11.90 3.19 -3.05
N THR A 175 12.94 2.54 -2.54
CA THR A 175 13.02 2.11 -1.14
C THR A 175 14.28 2.65 -0.48
N SER A 176 14.29 2.68 0.85
CA SER A 176 15.45 3.09 1.65
C SER A 176 16.50 2.00 1.84
N ASP A 177 16.24 0.76 1.40
CA ASP A 177 17.21 -0.33 1.49
C ASP A 177 18.29 -0.18 0.42
N LYS A 178 19.54 -0.08 0.86
CA LYS A 178 20.69 0.05 -0.03
C LYS A 178 21.06 -1.30 -0.65
N LYS A 179 21.34 -1.31 -1.96
CA LYS A 179 22.02 -2.43 -2.62
C LYS A 179 23.54 -2.33 -2.42
N ASP A 180 24.07 -1.12 -2.60
CA ASP A 180 25.48 -0.76 -2.44
C ASP A 180 25.58 0.75 -2.15
N GLU A 181 26.77 1.33 -2.23
CA GLU A 181 27.01 2.74 -1.89
C GLU A 181 26.29 3.73 -2.82
N ILE A 182 26.01 3.34 -4.07
CA ILE A 182 25.46 4.22 -5.10
C ILE A 182 24.05 3.82 -5.55
N ALA A 183 23.60 2.60 -5.22
CA ALA A 183 22.32 2.06 -5.65
C ALA A 183 21.37 1.72 -4.49
N GLN A 184 20.08 1.94 -4.75
CA GLN A 184 18.98 1.58 -3.85
C GLN A 184 18.19 0.42 -4.44
N TYR A 185 17.62 -0.41 -3.58
CA TYR A 185 16.59 -1.35 -4.01
C TYR A 185 15.31 -0.61 -4.38
N VAL A 186 14.62 -1.14 -5.37
CA VAL A 186 13.33 -0.65 -5.85
C VAL A 186 12.36 -1.81 -5.94
N VAL A 187 11.07 -1.54 -5.79
CA VAL A 187 10.03 -2.58 -5.90
C VAL A 187 9.06 -2.19 -7.00
N GLU A 188 8.82 -3.13 -7.91
CA GLU A 188 7.82 -2.99 -8.95
C GLU A 188 6.41 -3.27 -8.40
N THR A 189 5.45 -2.39 -8.69
CA THR A 189 4.10 -2.39 -8.07
C THR A 189 3.19 -3.51 -8.56
N ASN A 190 3.35 -3.97 -9.80
CA ASN A 190 2.43 -4.93 -10.42
C ASN A 190 2.63 -6.33 -9.85
N ILE A 191 3.89 -6.78 -9.73
CA ILE A 191 4.24 -8.17 -9.36
C ILE A 191 5.21 -8.25 -8.17
N GLY A 192 5.60 -7.11 -7.60
CA GLY A 192 6.45 -7.06 -6.40
C GLY A 192 7.89 -7.47 -6.63
N ILE A 193 8.35 -7.45 -7.88
CA ILE A 193 9.71 -7.86 -8.19
C ILE A 193 10.69 -6.82 -7.64
N VAL A 194 11.76 -7.30 -7.00
CA VAL A 194 12.81 -6.44 -6.46
C VAL A 194 13.85 -6.18 -7.54
N GLY A 195 14.13 -4.90 -7.79
CA GLY A 195 15.21 -4.42 -8.64
C GLY A 195 16.16 -3.54 -7.85
N ALA A 196 17.16 -2.99 -8.51
CA ALA A 196 17.99 -1.94 -7.91
C ALA A 196 18.41 -0.94 -8.99
N TRP A 197 18.59 0.30 -8.59
CA TRP A 197 18.96 1.37 -9.51
C TRP A 197 19.85 2.41 -8.82
N LEU A 198 20.66 3.12 -9.61
CA LEU A 198 21.50 4.20 -9.12
C LEU A 198 20.64 5.32 -8.54
N ALA A 199 20.98 5.80 -7.34
CA ALA A 199 20.22 6.83 -6.64
C ALA A 199 20.20 8.18 -7.40
N SER A 200 21.18 8.40 -8.27
CA SER A 200 21.30 9.58 -9.14
C SER A 200 20.49 9.47 -10.44
N GLU A 201 19.87 8.32 -10.71
CA GLU A 201 19.15 8.06 -11.95
C GLU A 201 17.65 7.85 -11.67
N ARG A 202 16.84 7.76 -12.73
CA ARG A 202 15.37 7.51 -12.67
C ARG A 202 14.56 8.56 -11.90
N PRO A 203 14.46 9.80 -12.43
CA PRO A 203 13.56 10.80 -11.87
C PRO A 203 12.07 10.40 -11.98
N ASP A 204 11.76 9.43 -12.85
CA ASP A 204 10.42 8.89 -13.14
C ASP A 204 9.92 7.89 -12.09
N TYR A 205 10.80 7.34 -11.24
CA TYR A 205 10.40 6.39 -10.21
C TYR A 205 9.59 7.08 -9.10
N ARG A 206 8.59 6.37 -8.59
CA ARG A 206 7.66 6.91 -7.60
C ARG A 206 8.21 6.77 -6.19
N VAL A 207 7.56 7.46 -5.27
CA VAL A 207 7.83 7.39 -3.85
C VAL A 207 6.56 7.03 -3.11
N ALA A 208 6.71 6.17 -2.10
CA ALA A 208 5.73 6.03 -1.04
C ALA A 208 6.42 6.08 0.32
N CYS A 209 5.74 6.72 1.25
CA CYS A 209 6.11 6.81 2.65
C CYS A 209 5.20 5.90 3.45
N VAL A 210 5.68 5.40 4.57
CA VAL A 210 4.93 4.53 5.46
C VAL A 210 5.00 5.06 6.88
N SER A 211 3.90 4.93 7.62
CA SER A 211 3.89 5.24 9.05
C SER A 211 4.92 4.37 9.80
N PRO A 212 5.55 4.88 10.86
CA PRO A 212 6.52 4.16 11.67
C PRO A 212 6.06 2.78 12.15
#